data_AF-A0A2E2I6Q9-F1
#
_entry.id   AF-A0A2E2I6Q9-F1
#
_cell.length_a   1.000
_cell.length_b   1.000
_cell.length_c   1.000
_cell.angle_alpha   90.00
_cell.angle_beta   90.00
_cell.angle_gamma   90.00
#
_symmetry.space_group_name_H-M   'P 1'
#
loop_
_entity.id
_entity.type
_entity.pdbx_description
1 polymer ?
#
loop_
_entity_poly.entity_id
_entity_poly.type
_entity_poly.pdbx_seq_one_letter_code
_entity_poly.pdbx_strand_id
1 'polypeptide(L)'
;MEVTRSTVRICLYIFGPLVLASYVYGVSKMSDPNQLWGGIPESWRPLNVTCMFVAAAGFLIMWWFFLYRWDASVVETIQWPWAEGTEGGHGRILLGFLMVVIPSMFWLEATAFHIRTDYSWTMWLTIGILVLASIGNILLGLLAWDAYQNEVGSGAIWPVVGAVMLSIQIIINDAILWSIKFPWN
;
A
#
# COMPACT_ATOMS: atom_id res chain seq x y z
N MET A 1 -3.11 10.70 22.21
CA MET A 1 -1.79 10.02 22.24
C MET A 1 -1.01 10.56 21.08
N GLU A 2 0.16 11.15 21.32
CA GLU A 2 0.99 11.70 20.25
C GLU A 2 1.61 10.55 19.44
N VAL A 3 1.50 10.58 18.11
CA VAL A 3 2.06 9.53 17.24
C VAL A 3 3.52 9.85 16.98
N THR A 4 4.43 9.02 17.51
CA THR A 4 5.87 9.22 17.34
C THR A 4 6.45 8.32 16.24
N ARG A 5 7.68 8.60 15.81
CA ARG A 5 8.48 7.69 14.97
C ARG A 5 8.50 6.25 15.49
N SER A 6 8.60 6.07 16.80
CA SER A 6 8.62 4.75 17.43
C SER A 6 7.30 4.02 17.22
N THR A 7 6.18 4.72 17.37
CA THR A 7 4.84 4.20 17.07
C THR A 7 4.75 3.71 15.62
N VAL A 8 5.21 4.52 14.66
CA VAL A 8 5.20 4.14 13.24
C VAL A 8 6.06 2.90 12.98
N ARG A 9 7.26 2.82 13.57
CA ARG A 9 8.15 1.65 13.44
C ARG A 9 7.53 0.39 14.01
N ILE A 10 6.88 0.46 15.18
CA ILE A 10 6.19 -0.70 15.78
C ILE A 10 5.07 -1.17 14.86
N CYS A 11 4.25 -0.26 14.36
CA CYS A 11 3.19 -0.59 13.40
C CYS A 11 3.76 -1.23 12.13
N LEU A 12 4.88 -0.72 11.60
CA LEU A 12 5.57 -1.32 10.46
C LEU A 12 6.00 -2.76 10.73
N TYR A 13 6.64 -3.01 11.87
CA TYR A 13 7.15 -4.34 12.22
C TYR A 13 6.04 -5.36 12.50
N ILE A 14 4.85 -4.90 12.85
CA ILE A 14 3.68 -5.77 13.05
C ILE A 14 2.95 -5.97 11.73
N PHE A 15 2.46 -4.90 11.11
CA PHE A 15 1.57 -5.00 9.94
C PHE A 15 2.30 -5.38 8.66
N GLY A 16 3.57 -5.00 8.49
CA GLY A 16 4.36 -5.38 7.30
C GLY A 16 4.44 -6.90 7.11
N PRO A 17 4.94 -7.66 8.10
CA PRO A 17 4.94 -9.13 8.03
C PRO A 17 3.54 -9.74 7.97
N LEU A 18 2.53 -9.12 8.58
CA LEU A 18 1.15 -9.62 8.52
C LEU A 18 0.56 -9.59 7.12
N VAL A 19 0.95 -8.64 6.25
CA VAL A 19 0.59 -8.68 4.82
C VAL A 19 1.13 -9.95 4.17
N LEU A 20 2.38 -10.30 4.40
CA LEU A 20 2.97 -11.52 3.82
C LEU A 20 2.29 -12.78 4.39
N ALA A 21 2.02 -12.79 5.69
CA ALA A 21 1.31 -13.90 6.34
C ALA A 21 -0.11 -14.07 5.79
N SER A 22 -0.81 -12.97 5.48
CA SER A 22 -2.16 -13.04 4.91
C SER A 22 -2.16 -13.62 3.49
N TYR A 23 -1.12 -13.37 2.69
CA TYR A 23 -0.95 -14.02 1.39
C TYR A 23 -0.76 -15.53 1.51
N VAL A 24 0.16 -15.97 2.38
CA VAL A 24 0.39 -17.41 2.62
C VAL A 24 -0.90 -18.07 3.10
N TYR A 25 -1.59 -17.44 4.05
CA TYR A 25 -2.85 -17.93 4.59
C TYR A 25 -3.96 -18.02 3.54
N GLY A 26 -4.21 -16.94 2.80
CA GLY A 26 -5.26 -16.88 1.78
C GLY A 26 -5.06 -17.88 0.65
N VAL A 27 -3.82 -18.01 0.16
CA VAL A 27 -3.47 -19.01 -0.88
C VAL A 27 -3.64 -20.43 -0.34
N SER A 28 -3.23 -20.71 0.89
CA SER A 28 -3.30 -22.06 1.48
C SER A 28 -4.73 -22.59 1.65
N LYS A 29 -5.74 -21.72 1.65
CA LYS A 29 -7.15 -22.08 1.78
C LYS A 29 -7.84 -22.39 0.45
N MET A 30 -7.21 -22.07 -0.66
CA MET A 30 -7.80 -22.28 -1.97
C MET A 30 -7.59 -23.73 -2.41
N SER A 31 -8.66 -24.39 -2.86
CA SER A 31 -8.57 -25.69 -3.53
C SER A 31 -7.82 -25.59 -4.86
N ASP A 32 -8.01 -24.46 -5.56
CA ASP A 32 -7.25 -24.09 -6.74
C ASP A 32 -6.76 -22.62 -6.63
N PRO A 33 -5.50 -22.39 -6.23
CA PRO A 33 -4.91 -21.06 -6.16
C PRO A 33 -4.93 -20.29 -7.48
N ASN A 34 -5.08 -20.95 -8.64
CA ASN A 34 -5.14 -20.24 -9.92
C ASN A 34 -6.37 -19.36 -10.05
N GLN A 35 -7.47 -19.70 -9.36
CA GLN A 35 -8.68 -18.90 -9.35
C GLN A 35 -8.46 -17.52 -8.75
N LEU A 36 -7.49 -17.39 -7.82
CA LEU A 36 -7.15 -16.09 -7.27
C LEU A 36 -6.67 -15.15 -8.35
N TRP A 37 -6.01 -15.59 -9.43
CA TRP A 37 -5.60 -14.73 -10.55
C TRP A 37 -6.77 -14.18 -11.39
N GLY A 38 -7.99 -14.67 -11.16
CA GLY A 38 -9.18 -14.26 -11.89
C GLY A 38 -8.98 -14.41 -13.40
N GLY A 39 -9.17 -13.32 -14.14
CA GLY A 39 -9.00 -13.26 -15.59
C GLY A 39 -7.62 -12.80 -16.07
N ILE A 40 -6.61 -12.72 -15.21
CA ILE A 40 -5.25 -12.35 -15.62
C ILE A 40 -4.59 -13.50 -16.40
N PRO A 41 -4.20 -13.27 -17.68
CA PRO A 41 -3.53 -14.30 -18.48
C PRO A 41 -2.23 -14.78 -17.85
N GLU A 42 -1.91 -16.06 -18.00
CA GLU A 42 -0.67 -16.66 -17.46
C GLU A 42 0.59 -15.94 -17.92
N SER A 43 0.62 -15.45 -19.17
CA SER A 43 1.75 -14.70 -19.72
C SER A 43 2.00 -13.36 -19.03
N TRP A 44 1.02 -12.80 -18.32
CA TRP A 44 1.14 -11.52 -17.62
C TRP A 44 1.53 -11.69 -16.14
N ARG A 45 1.34 -12.88 -15.57
CA ARG A 45 1.60 -13.15 -14.16
C ARG A 45 3.07 -12.90 -13.75
N PRO A 46 4.10 -13.28 -14.54
CA PRO A 46 5.49 -12.97 -14.20
C PRO A 46 5.79 -11.47 -14.12
N LEU A 47 5.18 -10.67 -15.01
CA LEU A 47 5.32 -9.22 -14.98
C LEU A 47 4.64 -8.64 -13.74
N ASN A 48 3.44 -9.12 -13.39
CA ASN A 48 2.74 -8.69 -12.17
C ASN A 48 3.59 -8.99 -10.92
N VAL A 49 4.14 -10.20 -10.81
CA VAL A 49 5.06 -10.57 -9.71
C VAL A 49 6.30 -9.66 -9.69
N THR A 50 6.86 -9.32 -10.84
CA THR A 50 8.00 -8.38 -10.93
C THR A 50 7.61 -7.00 -10.40
N CYS A 51 6.42 -6.51 -10.76
CA CYS A 51 5.87 -5.26 -10.23
C CYS A 51 5.67 -5.30 -8.72
N MET A 52 5.30 -6.44 -8.12
CA MET A 52 5.23 -6.59 -6.66
C MET A 52 6.61 -6.36 -6.00
N PHE A 53 7.68 -6.91 -6.57
CA PHE A 53 9.04 -6.67 -6.06
C PHE A 53 9.49 -5.21 -6.23
N VAL A 54 9.13 -4.58 -7.36
CA VAL A 54 9.37 -3.13 -7.57
C VAL A 54 8.63 -2.32 -6.51
N ALA A 55 7.36 -2.63 -6.25
CA ALA A 55 6.58 -1.95 -5.23
C ALA A 55 7.15 -2.16 -3.82
N ALA A 56 7.59 -3.38 -3.48
CA ALA A 56 8.24 -3.67 -2.20
C ALA A 56 9.54 -2.87 -2.04
N ALA A 57 10.36 -2.76 -3.09
CA ALA A 57 11.55 -1.91 -3.07
C ALA A 57 11.19 -0.43 -2.87
N GLY A 58 10.16 0.07 -3.57
CA GLY A 58 9.68 1.45 -3.40
C GLY A 58 9.19 1.76 -1.98
N PHE A 59 8.46 0.82 -1.38
CA PHE A 59 8.03 0.88 0.00
C PHE A 59 9.21 0.95 0.98
N LEU A 60 10.22 0.09 0.80
CA LEU A 60 11.43 0.10 1.63
C LEU A 60 12.22 1.41 1.48
N ILE A 61 12.31 1.96 0.26
CA ILE A 61 12.94 3.26 0.02
C ILE A 61 12.23 4.35 0.82
N MET A 62 10.91 4.48 0.69
CA MET A 62 10.17 5.50 1.46
C MET A 62 10.44 5.36 2.96
N TRP A 63 10.38 4.13 3.49
CA TRP A 63 10.46 3.92 4.95
C TRP A 63 11.86 4.09 5.49
N TRP A 64 12.88 3.76 4.69
CA TRP A 64 14.26 4.13 4.99
C TRP A 64 14.36 5.63 5.25
N PHE A 65 13.79 6.45 4.37
CA PHE A 65 13.87 7.90 4.49
C PHE A 65 13.06 8.44 5.68
N PHE A 66 11.77 8.12 5.76
CA PHE A 66 10.89 8.64 6.81
C PHE A 66 11.26 8.14 8.22
N LEU A 67 11.77 6.91 8.35
CA LEU A 67 11.98 6.32 9.67
C LEU A 67 13.44 6.27 10.10
N TYR A 68 14.42 6.36 9.20
CA TYR A 68 15.83 6.12 9.56
C TYR A 68 16.79 7.19 9.06
N ARG A 69 16.61 7.71 7.84
CA ARG A 69 17.56 8.68 7.25
C ARG A 69 17.34 10.10 7.74
N TRP A 70 16.09 10.55 7.84
CA TRP A 70 15.78 11.92 8.26
C TRP A 70 15.62 12.04 9.77
N ASP A 71 15.89 13.23 10.31
CA ASP A 71 15.65 13.53 11.72
C ASP A 71 14.15 13.55 12.04
N ALA A 72 13.79 13.20 13.27
CA ALA A 72 12.38 13.10 13.68
C ALA A 72 11.66 14.43 13.59
N SER A 73 12.33 15.51 14.02
CA SER A 73 11.81 16.87 13.92
C SER A 73 11.52 17.28 12.47
N VAL A 74 12.35 16.86 11.52
CA VAL A 74 12.20 17.17 10.09
C VAL A 74 11.03 16.40 9.49
N VAL A 75 10.82 15.15 9.90
CA VAL A 75 9.67 14.35 9.44
C VAL A 75 8.35 14.89 9.97
N GLU A 76 8.35 15.49 11.17
CA GLU A 76 7.15 16.10 11.74
C GLU A 76 6.62 17.29 10.93
N THR A 77 7.49 17.96 10.17
CA THR A 77 7.09 19.13 9.37
C THR A 77 6.40 18.76 8.06
N ILE A 78 6.40 17.49 7.65
CA ILE A 78 5.81 17.06 6.37
C ILE A 78 4.28 17.10 6.46
N GLN A 79 3.63 17.71 5.47
CA GLN A 79 2.21 17.98 5.44
C GLN A 79 1.52 17.43 4.18
N TRP A 80 0.21 17.21 4.26
CA TRP A 80 -0.61 17.14 3.05
C TRP A 80 -0.88 18.55 2.51
N PRO A 81 -1.19 18.71 1.22
CA PRO A 81 -1.42 20.03 0.60
C PRO A 81 -2.51 20.88 1.27
N TRP A 82 -3.44 20.25 1.99
CA TRP A 82 -4.55 20.89 2.68
C TRP A 82 -4.38 20.97 4.21
N ALA A 83 -3.24 20.53 4.74
CA ALA A 83 -2.97 20.60 6.17
C ALA A 83 -2.24 21.90 6.51
N GLU A 84 -2.58 22.49 7.66
CA GLU A 84 -1.90 23.66 8.22
C GLU A 84 -1.05 23.26 9.43
N GLY A 85 0.03 24.02 9.69
CA GLY A 85 0.92 23.82 10.83
C GLY A 85 2.22 23.09 10.49
N THR A 86 3.05 22.85 11.51
CA THR A 86 4.41 22.31 11.38
C THR A 86 4.62 20.97 12.10
N GLU A 87 3.53 20.34 12.57
CA GLU A 87 3.57 19.14 13.40
C GLU A 87 2.61 18.06 12.85
N GLY A 88 2.81 16.82 13.28
CA GLY A 88 1.93 15.67 13.04
C GLY A 88 2.33 14.79 11.84
N GLY A 89 3.50 15.03 11.24
CA GLY A 89 3.99 14.28 10.07
C GLY A 89 4.03 12.77 10.31
N HIS A 90 4.47 12.30 11.49
CA HIS A 90 4.44 10.87 11.80
C HIS A 90 3.01 10.30 11.87
N GLY A 91 2.04 11.10 12.35
CA GLY A 91 0.63 10.73 12.34
C GLY A 91 0.07 10.57 10.92
N ARG A 92 0.42 11.50 10.02
CA ARG A 92 0.00 11.45 8.60
C ARG A 92 0.63 10.26 7.88
N ILE A 93 1.91 9.99 8.13
CA ILE A 93 2.62 8.81 7.60
C ILE A 93 1.97 7.53 8.11
N LEU A 94 1.64 7.46 9.41
CA LEU A 94 0.95 6.30 9.98
C LEU A 94 -0.40 6.07 9.33
N LEU A 95 -1.19 7.12 9.12
CA LEU A 95 -2.49 7.00 8.45
C LEU A 95 -2.33 6.45 7.03
N GLY A 96 -1.45 7.05 6.23
CA GLY A 96 -1.18 6.59 4.86
C GLY A 96 -0.69 5.13 4.84
N PHE A 97 0.21 4.77 5.76
CA PHE A 97 0.68 3.40 5.93
C PHE A 97 -0.46 2.43 6.23
N LEU A 98 -1.27 2.69 7.25
CA LEU A 98 -2.36 1.80 7.66
C LEU A 98 -3.43 1.67 6.57
N MET A 99 -3.72 2.76 5.84
CA MET A 99 -4.62 2.73 4.69
C MET A 99 -4.07 1.90 3.53
N VAL A 100 -2.75 1.72 3.40
CA VAL A 100 -2.16 0.77 2.45
C VAL A 100 -2.21 -0.65 3.00
N VAL A 101 -1.64 -0.89 4.18
CA VAL A 101 -1.35 -2.27 4.63
C VAL A 101 -2.57 -3.01 5.14
N ILE A 102 -3.48 -2.36 5.85
CA ILE A 102 -4.67 -3.04 6.39
C ILE A 102 -5.51 -3.59 5.22
N PRO A 103 -5.90 -2.79 4.21
CA PRO A 103 -6.62 -3.34 3.06
C PRO A 103 -5.80 -4.40 2.30
N SER A 104 -4.49 -4.19 2.15
CA SER A 104 -3.59 -5.17 1.52
C SER A 104 -3.50 -6.50 2.26
N MET A 105 -3.87 -6.57 3.55
CA MET A 105 -3.99 -7.85 4.25
C MET A 105 -5.25 -8.61 3.86
N PHE A 106 -6.35 -7.90 3.55
CA PHE A 106 -7.68 -8.49 3.40
C PHE A 106 -8.09 -8.78 1.96
N TRP A 107 -7.44 -8.19 0.96
CA TRP A 107 -7.91 -8.25 -0.43
C TRP A 107 -7.99 -9.69 -1.00
N LEU A 108 -7.03 -10.57 -0.70
CA LEU A 108 -7.08 -11.98 -1.14
C LEU A 108 -8.22 -12.75 -0.49
N GLU A 109 -8.46 -12.52 0.81
CA GLU A 109 -9.58 -13.16 1.51
C GLU A 109 -10.93 -12.64 1.02
N ALA A 110 -11.04 -11.34 0.70
CA ALA A 110 -12.23 -10.77 0.08
C ALA A 110 -12.48 -11.35 -1.32
N THR A 111 -11.41 -11.51 -2.11
CA THR A 111 -11.47 -12.17 -3.43
C THR A 111 -11.91 -13.62 -3.31
N ALA A 112 -11.31 -14.37 -2.39
CA ALA A 112 -11.67 -15.76 -2.12
C ALA A 112 -13.11 -15.89 -1.58
N PHE A 113 -13.58 -14.92 -0.80
CA PHE A 113 -14.95 -14.87 -0.33
C PHE A 113 -15.94 -14.63 -1.48
N HIS A 114 -15.61 -13.73 -2.40
CA HIS A 114 -16.39 -13.53 -3.61
C HIS A 114 -16.45 -14.81 -4.47
N ILE A 115 -15.31 -15.49 -4.71
CA ILE A 115 -15.29 -16.75 -5.47
C ILE A 115 -16.19 -17.84 -4.86
N ARG A 116 -16.32 -17.87 -3.53
CA ARG A 116 -17.09 -18.91 -2.82
C ARG A 116 -18.58 -18.57 -2.64
N THR A 117 -19.03 -17.39 -3.03
CA THR A 117 -20.40 -16.93 -2.75
C THR A 117 -21.03 -16.22 -3.93
N ASP A 118 -22.34 -16.36 -4.10
CA ASP A 118 -23.08 -15.72 -5.21
C ASP A 118 -23.59 -14.30 -4.85
N TYR A 119 -23.01 -13.68 -3.82
CA TYR A 119 -23.47 -12.39 -3.33
C TYR A 119 -22.88 -11.24 -4.14
N SER A 120 -23.74 -10.50 -4.84
CA SER A 120 -23.35 -9.35 -5.69
C SER A 120 -22.60 -8.22 -4.95
N TRP A 121 -22.75 -8.09 -3.63
CA TRP A 121 -22.07 -7.05 -2.86
C TRP A 121 -20.58 -7.33 -2.62
N THR A 122 -20.12 -8.58 -2.76
CA THR A 122 -18.74 -8.99 -2.47
C THR A 122 -17.72 -8.47 -3.49
N MET A 123 -18.16 -8.21 -4.72
CA MET A 123 -17.40 -7.44 -5.71
C MET A 123 -17.05 -6.05 -5.16
N TRP A 124 -18.05 -5.31 -4.68
CA TRP A 124 -17.86 -3.95 -4.16
C TRP A 124 -16.98 -3.91 -2.91
N LEU A 125 -17.07 -4.94 -2.05
CA LEU A 125 -16.14 -5.10 -0.94
C LEU A 125 -14.69 -5.20 -1.44
N THR A 126 -14.44 -6.09 -2.39
CA THR A 126 -13.09 -6.35 -2.90
C THR A 126 -12.53 -5.11 -3.61
N ILE A 127 -13.29 -4.50 -4.51
CA ILE A 127 -12.88 -3.27 -5.21
C ILE A 127 -12.66 -2.14 -4.20
N GLY A 128 -13.55 -1.99 -3.20
CA GLY A 128 -13.42 -0.98 -2.15
C GLY A 128 -12.12 -1.12 -1.35
N ILE A 129 -11.70 -2.34 -1.04
CA ILE A 129 -10.42 -2.63 -0.38
C ILE A 129 -9.24 -2.17 -1.25
N LEU A 130 -9.24 -2.49 -2.56
CA LEU A 130 -8.17 -2.10 -3.48
C LEU A 130 -8.09 -0.58 -3.68
N VAL A 131 -9.26 0.09 -3.78
CA VAL A 131 -9.36 1.55 -3.85
C VAL A 131 -8.84 2.19 -2.56
N LEU A 132 -9.18 1.64 -1.40
CA LEU A 132 -8.70 2.17 -0.12
C LEU A 132 -7.17 2.08 0.01
N ALA A 133 -6.58 0.96 -0.43
CA ALA A 133 -5.11 0.82 -0.53
C ALA A 133 -4.50 1.89 -1.46
N SER A 134 -5.13 2.13 -2.60
CA SER A 134 -4.70 3.15 -3.56
C SER A 134 -4.73 4.56 -2.99
N ILE A 135 -5.79 4.91 -2.24
CA ILE A 135 -5.87 6.19 -1.55
C ILE A 135 -4.72 6.33 -0.54
N GLY A 136 -4.44 5.27 0.23
CA GLY A 136 -3.29 5.25 1.14
C GLY A 136 -1.97 5.54 0.42
N ASN A 137 -1.74 4.91 -0.73
CA ASN A 137 -0.54 5.15 -1.55
C ASN A 137 -0.47 6.59 -2.08
N ILE A 138 -1.60 7.17 -2.53
CA ILE A 138 -1.66 8.58 -2.94
C ILE A 138 -1.32 9.50 -1.77
N LEU A 139 -1.87 9.28 -0.58
CA LEU A 139 -1.58 10.09 0.61
C LEU A 139 -0.09 10.03 0.98
N LEU A 140 0.55 8.88 0.85
CA LEU A 140 2.00 8.73 1.04
C LEU A 140 2.80 9.46 -0.04
N GLY A 141 2.37 9.36 -1.30
CA GLY A 141 2.96 10.09 -2.42
C GLY A 141 2.88 11.60 -2.25
N LEU A 142 1.77 12.13 -1.72
CA LEU A 142 1.61 13.55 -1.43
C LEU A 142 2.55 14.01 -0.32
N LEU A 143 2.76 13.21 0.74
CA LEU A 143 3.75 13.51 1.80
C LEU A 143 5.17 13.46 1.25
N ALA A 144 5.49 12.48 0.41
CA ALA A 144 6.78 12.41 -0.26
C ALA A 144 7.02 13.62 -1.19
N TRP A 145 5.98 14.06 -1.89
CA TRP A 145 6.03 15.23 -2.77
C TRP A 145 6.24 16.52 -1.97
N ASP A 146 5.52 16.70 -0.87
CA ASP A 146 5.72 17.83 0.05
C ASP A 146 7.15 17.86 0.60
N ALA A 147 7.67 16.71 1.02
CA ALA A 147 9.06 16.59 1.47
C ALA A 147 10.06 16.99 0.37
N TYR A 148 9.82 16.59 -0.88
CA TYR A 148 10.64 16.98 -2.02
C TYR A 148 10.59 18.49 -2.28
N GLN A 149 9.40 19.08 -2.33
CA GLN A 149 9.20 20.49 -2.64
C GLN A 149 9.80 21.43 -1.57
N ASN A 150 9.79 21.01 -0.31
CA ASN A 150 10.36 21.76 0.80
C ASN A 150 11.83 21.37 1.09
N GLU A 151 12.46 20.60 0.20
CA GLU A 151 13.86 20.15 0.32
C GLU A 151 14.17 19.51 1.69
N VAL A 152 13.22 18.70 2.18
CA VAL A 152 13.25 18.04 3.50
C VAL A 152 14.39 17.02 3.52
N GLY A 153 15.55 17.48 3.98
CA GLY A 153 16.76 16.67 4.14
C GLY A 153 17.38 16.20 2.81
N SER A 154 18.57 15.62 2.91
CA SER A 154 19.27 15.08 1.74
C SER A 154 18.45 13.95 1.11
N GLY A 155 18.25 13.97 -0.21
CA GLY A 155 17.63 12.88 -0.95
C GLY A 155 16.09 12.89 -0.95
N ALA A 156 15.45 14.05 -0.77
CA ALA A 156 13.99 14.22 -0.75
C ALA A 156 13.22 13.66 -1.96
N ILE A 157 13.88 13.46 -3.10
CA ILE A 157 13.28 12.81 -4.28
C ILE A 157 13.03 11.30 -4.10
N TRP A 158 13.80 10.62 -3.24
CA TRP A 158 13.75 9.16 -3.14
C TRP A 158 12.42 8.63 -2.61
N PRO A 159 11.78 9.24 -1.60
CA PRO A 159 10.41 8.88 -1.24
C PRO A 159 9.40 9.04 -2.36
N VAL A 160 9.55 10.04 -3.25
CA VAL A 160 8.66 10.23 -4.41
C VAL A 160 8.83 9.06 -5.38
N VAL A 161 10.09 8.70 -5.69
CA VAL A 161 10.40 7.51 -6.52
C VAL A 161 9.80 6.25 -5.89
N GLY A 162 9.96 6.08 -4.57
CA GLY A 162 9.40 4.96 -3.85
C GLY A 162 7.87 4.91 -3.87
N ALA A 163 7.20 6.06 -3.79
CA ALA A 163 5.74 6.16 -3.90
C ALA A 163 5.26 5.74 -5.30
N VAL A 164 5.93 6.21 -6.36
CA VAL A 164 5.63 5.85 -7.76
C VAL A 164 5.84 4.34 -8.00
N MET A 165 6.94 3.78 -7.50
CA MET A 165 7.20 2.34 -7.57
C MET A 165 6.09 1.53 -6.87
N LEU A 166 5.61 2.00 -5.72
CA LEU A 166 4.49 1.39 -5.01
C LEU A 166 3.16 1.52 -5.79
N SER A 167 2.92 2.66 -6.46
CA SER A 167 1.72 2.89 -7.28
C SER A 167 1.59 1.91 -8.45
N ILE A 168 2.71 1.45 -9.03
CA ILE A 168 2.70 0.46 -10.13
C ILE A 168 1.94 -0.80 -9.70
N GLN A 169 2.17 -1.30 -8.49
CA GLN A 169 1.43 -2.46 -8.01
C GLN A 169 0.04 -2.05 -7.50
N ILE A 170 -0.02 -1.17 -6.49
CA ILE A 170 -1.25 -0.98 -5.72
C ILE A 170 -2.35 -0.28 -6.52
N ILE A 171 -1.98 0.64 -7.41
CA ILE A 171 -2.94 1.40 -8.21
C ILE A 171 -3.15 0.73 -9.56
N ILE A 172 -2.06 0.50 -10.32
CA ILE A 172 -2.19 0.04 -11.71
C ILE A 172 -2.57 -1.44 -11.75
N ASN A 173 -1.79 -2.32 -11.12
CA ASN A 173 -2.05 -3.76 -11.18
C ASN A 173 -3.24 -4.18 -10.31
N ASP A 174 -3.30 -3.70 -9.07
CA ASP A 174 -4.31 -4.14 -8.11
C ASP A 174 -5.60 -3.34 -8.33
N ALA A 175 -5.65 -2.03 -8.08
CA ALA A 175 -6.94 -1.33 -8.17
C ALA A 175 -7.54 -1.24 -9.58
N ILE A 176 -6.74 -1.01 -10.62
CA ILE A 176 -7.26 -0.82 -11.99
C ILE A 176 -7.34 -2.15 -12.74
N LEU A 177 -6.20 -2.80 -12.97
CA LEU A 177 -6.14 -3.97 -13.84
C LEU A 177 -6.94 -5.14 -13.27
N TRP A 178 -6.80 -5.42 -11.97
CA TRP A 178 -7.58 -6.47 -11.32
C TRP A 178 -9.08 -6.20 -11.41
N SER A 179 -9.53 -5.00 -11.05
CA SER A 179 -10.95 -4.65 -11.07
C SER A 179 -11.57 -4.77 -12.45
N ILE A 180 -10.80 -4.57 -13.52
CA ILE A 180 -11.27 -4.73 -14.91
C ILE A 180 -11.26 -6.20 -15.35
N LYS A 181 -10.23 -6.96 -14.96
CA LYS A 181 -9.98 -8.31 -15.49
C LYS A 181 -10.58 -9.42 -14.64
N PHE A 182 -10.88 -9.17 -13.38
CA PHE A 182 -11.47 -10.18 -12.52
C PHE A 182 -12.93 -10.47 -12.97
N PRO A 183 -13.31 -11.74 -13.12
CA PRO A 183 -14.66 -12.11 -13.56
C PRO A 183 -15.64 -12.00 -12.39
N TRP A 184 -16.19 -10.81 -12.16
CA TRP A 184 -17.11 -10.50 -11.04
C TRP A 184 -18.53 -11.11 -11.15
N ASN A 185 -18.70 -12.10 -12.03
CA ASN A 185 -20.00 -12.65 -12.43
C ASN A 185 -20.53 -13.67 -11.42
#